data_AF-A0A9E1SUA4-F1
#
_entry.id   AF-A0A9E1SUA4-F1
#
_cell.length_a   1.000
_cell.length_b   1.000
_cell.length_c   1.000
_cell.angle_alpha   90.00
_cell.angle_beta   90.00
_cell.angle_gamma   90.00
#
_symmetry.space_group_name_H-M   'P 1'
#
loop_
_entity.id
_entity.type
_entity.pdbx_description
1 polymer ?
#
loop_
_entity_poly.entity_id
_entity_poly.type
_entity_poly.pdbx_seq_one_letter_code
_entity_poly.pdbx_strand_id
1 'polypeptide(L)' 'MNEPQMDNIGSVGHATLAFGVLFSTLGAVADVEDWLDDNCTGDWSLQVEGMDDSLTKKSLRIMFELEADKLTFINDFARA' A
#
# COMPACT_ATOMS: atom_id res chain seq x y z
N MET A 1 19.49 -36.69 -25.01
CA MET A 1 19.63 -35.22 -24.94
C MET A 1 18.26 -34.62 -25.16
N ASN A 2 17.94 -33.58 -24.38
CA ASN A 2 16.66 -32.86 -24.26
C ASN A 2 15.78 -33.32 -23.09
N GLU A 3 16.19 -32.92 -21.89
CA GLU A 3 15.30 -32.67 -20.76
C GLU A 3 14.68 -31.27 -20.94
N PRO A 4 13.35 -31.10 -20.82
CA PRO A 4 12.74 -29.78 -20.71
C PRO A 4 12.83 -29.33 -19.25
N GLN A 5 13.87 -28.56 -18.91
CA GLN A 5 13.85 -27.71 -17.72
C GLN A 5 13.12 -26.42 -18.11
N MET A 6 11.79 -26.46 -18.07
CA MET A 6 10.99 -25.24 -17.96
C MET A 6 11.01 -24.90 -16.48
N ASP A 7 11.89 -23.97 -16.12
CA ASP A 7 11.95 -23.38 -14.80
C ASP A 7 10.54 -22.99 -14.37
N ASN A 8 10.08 -23.70 -13.35
CA ASN A 8 8.90 -23.40 -12.59
C ASN A 8 9.18 -22.11 -11.80
N ILE A 9 9.28 -20.97 -12.49
CA ILE A 9 9.07 -19.69 -11.83
C ILE A 9 7.56 -19.58 -11.71
N GLY A 10 7.04 -20.24 -10.68
CA GLY A 10 5.87 -19.75 -9.99
C GLY A 10 6.21 -18.35 -9.49
N SER A 11 6.16 -17.35 -10.38
CA SER A 11 5.80 -16.02 -9.97
C SER A 11 4.33 -16.14 -9.62
N VAL A 12 4.08 -16.67 -8.41
CA VAL A 12 2.92 -16.31 -7.60
C VAL A 12 2.61 -14.89 -7.99
N GLY A 13 1.40 -14.63 -8.49
CA GLY A 13 0.97 -13.29 -8.84
C GLY A 13 1.25 -12.41 -7.64
N HIS A 14 2.42 -11.78 -7.63
CA HIS A 14 2.71 -10.68 -6.75
C HIS A 14 1.75 -9.67 -7.33
N ALA A 15 0.62 -9.48 -6.67
CA ALA A 15 -0.18 -8.30 -6.80
C ALA A 15 0.82 -7.15 -6.88
N THR A 16 1.10 -6.69 -8.10
CA THR A 16 2.06 -5.61 -8.28
C THR A 16 1.29 -4.43 -7.80
N LEU A 17 1.48 -4.08 -6.52
CA LEU A 17 0.97 -2.85 -5.93
C LEU A 17 1.60 -1.72 -6.75
N ALA A 18 0.92 -1.33 -7.83
CA ALA A 18 1.45 -0.42 -8.83
C ALA A 18 1.18 1.04 -8.42
N PHE A 19 0.21 1.23 -7.54
CA PHE A 19 -0.31 2.53 -7.17
C PHE A 19 0.16 2.90 -5.77
N GLY A 20 1.30 3.57 -5.67
CA GLY A 20 1.78 4.13 -4.41
C GLY A 20 1.21 5.53 -4.13
N VAL A 21 0.94 5.82 -2.86
CA VAL A 21 0.74 7.17 -2.32
C VAL A 21 1.65 7.35 -1.11
N LEU A 22 2.25 8.54 -1.02
CA LEU A 22 2.96 8.97 0.17
C LEU A 22 2.02 9.86 0.97
N PHE A 23 1.69 9.45 2.19
CA PHE A 23 0.77 10.15 3.06
C PHE A 23 1.43 10.44 4.41
N SER A 24 1.27 11.66 4.91
CA SER A 24 1.79 12.05 6.21
C SER A 24 0.64 12.26 7.17
N THR A 25 0.51 11.37 8.16
CA THR A 25 -0.53 11.49 9.18
C THR A 25 0.02 12.05 10.49
N LEU A 26 -0.80 12.85 11.18
CA LEU A 26 -0.57 13.19 12.59
C LEU A 26 -1.16 12.12 13.54
N GLY A 27 -2.11 11.32 13.05
CA GLY A 27 -2.85 10.29 13.78
C GLY A 27 -2.11 8.96 13.89
N ALA A 28 -2.75 7.91 14.44
CA ALA A 28 -2.14 6.60 14.50
C ALA A 28 -2.15 5.94 13.11
N VAL A 29 -1.16 5.09 12.86
CA VAL A 29 -1.12 4.29 11.62
C VAL A 29 -2.29 3.32 11.57
N ALA A 30 -2.73 2.83 12.74
CA ALA A 30 -3.88 1.96 12.88
C ALA A 30 -5.17 2.55 12.29
N ASP A 31 -5.41 3.87 12.41
CA ASP A 31 -6.58 4.51 11.79
C ASP A 31 -6.53 4.43 10.25
N VAL A 32 -5.31 4.48 9.70
CA VAL A 32 -5.07 4.34 8.25
C VAL A 32 -5.29 2.89 7.83
N GLU A 33 -4.76 1.93 8.59
CA GLU A 33 -4.93 0.50 8.33
C GLU A 33 -6.41 0.07 8.41
N ASP A 34 -7.14 0.54 9.42
CA ASP A 34 -8.58 0.28 9.60
C ASP A 34 -9.40 0.83 8.42
N TRP A 35 -9.11 2.05 7.99
CA TRP A 35 -9.75 2.64 6.82
C TRP A 35 -9.45 1.84 5.54
N LEU A 36 -8.20 1.39 5.37
CA LEU A 36 -7.78 0.59 4.22
C LEU A 36 -8.47 -0.78 4.21
N ASP A 37 -8.61 -1.44 5.36
CA ASP A 37 -9.30 -2.73 5.46
C ASP A 37 -10.80 -2.63 5.12
N ASP A 38 -11.47 -1.55 5.52
CA ASP A 38 -12.90 -1.32 5.25
C ASP A 38 -13.17 -0.83 3.82
N ASN A 39 -12.26 -0.04 3.23
CA ASN A 39 -12.50 0.66 1.96
C ASN A 39 -11.72 0.08 0.77
N CYS A 40 -10.62 -0.66 0.98
CA CYS A 40 -9.89 -1.28 -0.13
C CYS A 40 -10.52 -2.60 -0.54
N THR A 41 -10.79 -2.72 -1.83
CA THR A 41 -11.28 -3.99 -2.41
C THR A 41 -10.12 -4.89 -2.82
N GLY A 42 -9.01 -4.31 -3.27
CA GLY A 42 -7.79 -5.03 -3.65
C GLY A 42 -6.79 -5.18 -2.51
N ASP A 43 -5.65 -5.79 -2.83
CA ASP A 43 -4.53 -5.89 -1.89
C ASP A 43 -3.90 -4.51 -1.66
N TRP A 44 -3.52 -4.24 -0.41
CA TRP A 44 -2.86 -3.01 -0.01
C TRP A 44 -1.69 -3.31 0.91
N SER A 45 -0.67 -2.46 0.86
CA SER A 45 0.49 -2.56 1.74
C SER A 45 0.84 -1.18 2.28
N LEU A 46 0.97 -1.09 3.59
CA LEU A 46 1.39 0.13 4.27
C LEU A 46 2.81 -0.05 4.80
N GLN A 47 3.67 0.89 4.49
CA GLN A 47 5.04 0.96 4.96
C GLN A 47 5.29 2.29 5.65
N VAL A 48 5.76 2.27 6.90
CA VAL A 48 6.17 3.47 7.61
C VAL A 48 7.57 3.85 7.13
N GLU A 49 7.69 4.89 6.31
CA GLU A 49 8.98 5.36 5.77
C GLU A 49 9.77 6.17 6.83
N GLY A 50 9.07 6.83 7.75
CA GLY A 50 9.74 7.58 8.80
C GLY A 50 8.80 8.35 9.73
N MET A 51 9.33 8.66 10.90
CA MET A 51 8.74 9.63 11.82
C MET A 51 9.52 10.93 11.70
N ASP A 52 8.81 12.05 11.63
CA ASP A 52 9.41 13.38 11.69
C ASP A 52 10.05 13.59 13.08
N ASP A 53 11.03 14.50 13.19
CA ASP A 53 11.83 14.72 14.42
C ASP A 53 10.96 15.07 15.65
N SER A 54 9.77 15.63 15.39
CA SER A 54 8.77 15.96 16.41
C SER A 54 7.89 14.76 16.84
N LEU A 55 8.12 13.56 16.30
CA LEU A 55 7.33 12.31 16.45
C LEU A 55 5.83 12.46 16.18
N THR A 56 5.41 13.63 15.69
CA THR A 56 4.01 14.01 15.53
C THR A 56 3.53 13.66 14.13
N LYS A 57 4.37 13.83 13.10
CA LYS A 57 4.06 13.44 11.72
C LYS A 57 4.73 12.10 11.39
N LYS A 58 3.93 11.13 10.96
CA LYS A 58 4.42 9.86 10.41
C LYS A 58 4.23 9.87 8.91
N SER A 59 5.32 9.67 8.20
CA SER A 59 5.32 9.46 6.75
C SER A 59 5.07 7.98 6.49
N LEU A 60 3.92 7.71 5.90
CA LEU A 60 3.44 6.41 5.53
C LEU A 60 3.41 6.32 4.01
N ARG A 61 3.91 5.22 3.49
CA ARG A 61 3.80 4.87 2.08
C ARG A 61 2.77 3.77 1.96
N ILE A 62 1.67 4.06 1.30
CA ILE A 62 0.60 3.09 1.08
C ILE A 62 0.65 2.71 -0.39
N MET A 63 0.73 1.43 -0.65
CA MET A 63 0.85 0.82 -1.96
C MET A 63 -0.44 0.03 -2.21
N PHE A 64 -1.12 0.32 -3.31
CA PHE A 64 -2.39 -0.29 -3.66
C PHE A 64 -2.24 -1.13 -4.93
N GLU A 65 -2.97 -2.23 -4.98
CA GLU A 65 -3.17 -3.01 -6.21
C GLU A 65 -4.01 -2.23 -7.22
N LEU A 66 -5.05 -1.54 -6.75
CA LEU A 66 -6.03 -0.85 -7.59
C LEU A 66 -5.88 0.67 -7.52
N GLU A 67 -5.98 1.32 -8.68
CA GLU A 67 -6.01 2.78 -8.76
C GLU A 67 -7.26 3.36 -8.08
N ALA A 68 -8.39 2.64 -8.15
CA ALA A 68 -9.64 3.06 -7.52
C ALA A 68 -9.49 3.19 -6.00
N ASP A 69 -8.85 2.21 -5.34
CA ASP A 69 -8.59 2.25 -3.90
C ASP A 69 -7.70 3.43 -3.54
N LYS A 70 -6.64 3.67 -4.31
CA LYS A 70 -5.78 4.85 -4.17
C LYS A 70 -6.56 6.16 -4.32
N LEU A 71 -7.42 6.26 -5.34
CA LEU A 71 -8.19 7.47 -5.60
C LEU A 71 -9.18 7.76 -4.47
N THR A 72 -9.85 6.72 -3.97
CA THR A 72 -10.72 6.81 -2.79
C THR A 72 -9.93 7.27 -1.58
N PHE A 73 -8.75 6.69 -1.33
CA PHE A 73 -7.89 7.10 -0.22
C PHE A 73 -7.48 8.57 -0.33
N ILE A 74 -7.05 9.01 -1.52
CA ILE A 74 -6.63 10.40 -1.72
C ILE A 74 -7.81 11.37 -1.58
N ASN A 75 -8.98 11.00 -2.09
CA ASN A 75 -10.13 11.88 -2.13
C ASN A 75 -10.90 11.96 -0.80
N ASP A 76 -10.97 10.85 -0.06
CA ASP A 76 -11.73 10.75 1.18
C ASP A 76 -10.83 10.97 2.41
N PHE A 77 -9.68 10.28 2.47
CA PHE A 77 -8.78 10.30 3.62
C PHE A 77 -7.71 11.39 3.53
N ALA A 78 -7.00 11.50 2.40
CA ALA A 78 -5.91 12.47 2.24
C ALA A 78 -6.38 13.92 1.99
N ARG A 79 -7.69 14.12 1.80
CA ARG A 79 -8.31 15.43 1.61
C ARG A 79 -8.73 16.10 2.93
N ALA A 80 -8.64 15.37 4.05
CA ALA A 80 -9.04 15.81 5.39
C ALA A 80 -7.94 16.57 6.14
#